data_AF-A0A3D2LCS7-F1
#
_entry.id   AF-A0A3D2LCS7-F1
#
_cell.length_a   1.000
_cell.length_b   1.000
_cell.length_c   1.000
_cell.angle_alpha   90.00
_cell.angle_beta   90.00
_cell.angle_gamma   90.00
#
_symmetry.space_group_name_H-M   'P 1'
#
loop_
_entity.id
_entity.type
_entity.pdbx_description
1 polymer ?
#
loop_
_entity_poly.entity_id
_entity_poly.type
_entity_poly.pdbx_seq_one_letter_code
_entity_poly.pdbx_strand_id
1 'polypeptide(L)' 'VAADLCRKLSDEGVSDFHFYTLNRAGLALSTCRLLGLKPKPVEAA' A
#
# COMPACT_ATOMS: atom_id res chain seq x y z
N VAL A 1 -8.64 2.41 -8.61
CA VAL A 1 -9.59 1.59 -7.83
C VAL A 1 -9.08 1.28 -6.42
N ALA A 2 -8.10 0.36 -6.22
CA ALA A 2 -7.62 0.02 -4.87
C ALA A 2 -6.98 1.22 -4.14
N ALA A 3 -6.13 1.99 -4.82
CA ALA A 3 -5.53 3.20 -4.26
C ALA A 3 -6.57 4.28 -3.88
N ASP A 4 -7.62 4.45 -4.69
CA ASP A 4 -8.68 5.43 -4.42
C ASP A 4 -9.49 5.03 -3.17
N LEU A 5 -9.77 3.74 -3.00
CA LEU A 5 -10.42 3.22 -1.81
C LEU A 5 -9.57 3.43 -0.56
N CYS A 6 -8.28 3.06 -0.63
CA CYS A 6 -7.34 3.30 0.47
C CYS A 6 -7.26 4.77 0.85
N ARG A 7 -7.29 5.68 -0.14
CA ARG A 7 -7.26 7.12 0.12
C ARG A 7 -8.51 7.61 0.85
N LYS A 8 -9.70 7.20 0.42
CA LYS A 8 -10.95 7.52 1.11
C LYS A 8 -10.97 7.00 2.55
N LEU A 9 -10.56 5.76 2.76
CA LEU A 9 -10.48 5.17 4.11
C LEU A 9 -9.44 5.89 4.97
N SER A 10 -8.33 6.33 4.39
CA SER A 10 -7.33 7.13 5.09
C SER A 10 -7.87 8.50 5.49
N ASP A 11 -8.67 9.15 4.64
CA ASP A 11 -9.36 10.40 4.95
C ASP A 11 -10.39 10.22 6.09
N GLU A 12 -10.96 9.03 6.22
CA GLU A 12 -11.85 8.62 7.33
C GLU A 12 -11.09 8.21 8.61
N GLY A 13 -9.76 8.23 8.60
CA GLY A 13 -8.91 7.98 9.77
C GLY A 13 -8.32 6.57 9.87
N VAL A 14 -8.43 5.73 8.83
CA VAL A 14 -7.77 4.42 8.81
C VAL A 14 -6.27 4.56 8.56
N SER A 15 -5.44 4.06 9.48
CA SER A 15 -3.98 4.12 9.40
C SER A 15 -3.33 2.89 8.76
N ASP A 16 -3.95 1.72 8.88
CA ASP A 16 -3.33 0.44 8.58
C ASP A 16 -4.08 -0.30 7.47
N PHE A 17 -3.32 -0.79 6.48
CA PHE A 17 -3.86 -1.50 5.33
C PHE A 17 -3.17 -2.86 5.17
N HIS A 18 -3.97 -3.92 5.05
CA HIS A 18 -3.49 -5.26 4.75
C HIS A 18 -3.89 -5.68 3.33
N PHE A 19 -2.89 -5.98 2.51
CA PHE A 19 -3.11 -6.42 1.13
C PHE A 19 -2.96 -7.94 1.01
N TYR A 20 -4.05 -8.62 0.65
CA TYR A 20 -3.97 -10.01 0.17
C TYR A 20 -3.35 -10.03 -1.22
N THR A 21 -2.05 -10.32 -1.28
CA THR A 21 -1.28 -10.27 -2.53
C THR A 21 -1.57 -11.44 -3.47
N LEU A 22 -2.17 -12.53 -2.97
CA LEU A 22 -2.38 -13.77 -3.72
C LEU A 22 -1.10 -14.26 -4.42
N ASN A 23 0.02 -14.22 -3.68
CA ASN A 23 1.37 -14.54 -4.17
C ASN A 23 1.85 -13.68 -5.36
N ARG A 24 1.24 -12.51 -5.57
CA ARG A 24 1.57 -11.56 -6.65
C ARG A 24 1.83 -10.17 -6.10
N ALA A 25 3.10 -9.75 -6.11
CA ALA A 25 3.51 -8.49 -5.52
C ALA A 25 3.09 -7.24 -6.35
N GLY A 26 2.91 -7.38 -7.66
CA GLY A 26 2.77 -6.24 -8.58
C GLY A 26 1.62 -5.27 -8.24
N LEU A 27 0.45 -5.80 -7.87
CA LEU A 27 -0.73 -4.98 -7.55
C LEU A 27 -0.56 -4.22 -6.23
N ALA A 28 -0.07 -4.90 -5.20
CA ALA A 28 0.19 -4.29 -3.90
C ALA A 28 1.27 -3.20 -4.00
N LEU A 29 2.38 -3.48 -4.67
CA LEU A 29 3.45 -2.50 -4.93
C LEU A 29 2.95 -1.29 -5.70
N SER A 30 2.15 -1.49 -6.74
CA SER A 30 1.58 -0.38 -7.53
C SER A 30 0.64 0.47 -6.69
N THR A 31 -0.18 -0.16 -5.84
CA THR A 31 -1.07 0.55 -4.92
C THR A 31 -0.29 1.37 -3.91
N CYS A 32 0.75 0.81 -3.29
CA CYS A 32 1.62 1.55 -2.36
C CYS A 32 2.28 2.77 -3.04
N ARG A 33 2.77 2.62 -4.27
CA ARG A 33 3.37 3.73 -5.04
C ARG A 33 2.34 4.84 -5.33
N LEU A 34 1.12 4.47 -5.71
CA LEU A 34 0.02 5.42 -5.95
C LEU A 34 -0.40 6.17 -4.67
N LEU A 35 -0.26 5.53 -3.51
CA LEU A 35 -0.46 6.15 -2.19
C LEU A 35 0.74 7.02 -1.75
N GLY A 36 1.80 7.12 -2.56
CA GLY A 36 2.99 7.92 -2.26
C GLY A 36 4.01 7.23 -1.34
N LEU A 37 3.81 5.95 -1.01
CA LEU A 37 4.75 5.19 -0.20
C LEU A 37 6.02 4.88 -1.01
N LYS A 38 7.16 5.26 -0.45
CA LYS A 38 8.48 4.94 -1.01
C LYS A 38 9.07 3.72 -0.29
N PRO A 39 9.73 2.80 -1.01
CA PRO A 39 10.43 1.70 -0.38
C PRO A 39 11.51 2.25 0.55
N LYS A 40 11.50 1.81 1.81
CA LYS A 40 12.62 2.06 2.71
C LYS A 40 13.71 1.03 2.40
N PRO A 41 14.98 1.43 2.30
CA PRO A 41 16.06 0.46 2.27
C PRO A 41 15.95 -0.40 3.52
N VAL A 42 15.82 -1.71 3.33
CA VAL A 42 15.89 -2.66 4.44
C VAL A 42 17.37 -2.77 4.77
N GLU A 43 17.76 -2.31 5.96
CA GLU A 43 19.09 -2.61 6.50
C GLU A 43 19.17 -4.15 6.63
N ALA A 44 20.11 -4.75 5.91
CA ALA A 44 20.36 -6.18 6.00
C ALA A 44 20.96 -6.46 7.39
N ALA A 45 20.22 -7.23 8.20
CA ALA A 45 20.65 -7.69 9.51
C ALA A 45 21.67 -8.83 9.41
#